data_AF-A0A9W6GC36-F1
#
_entry.id   AF-A0A9W6GC36-F1
#
_cell.length_a   1.000
_cell.length_b   1.000
_cell.length_c   1.000
_cell.angle_alpha   90.00
_cell.angle_beta   90.00
_cell.angle_gamma   90.00
#
_symmetry.space_group_name_H-M   'P 1'
#
loop_
_entity.id
_entity.type
_entity.pdbx_description
1 polymer ?
#
loop_
_entity_poly.entity_id
_entity_poly.type
_entity_poly.pdbx_seq_one_letter_code
_entity_poly.pdbx_strand_id
1 'polypeptide(L)'
;MHARNSFEDAANEPQHEHPNTIVLDFAKRFPDRLQLLVDHWRDAPGQVVDGYAFFLLYCWHGKHRDPATFERWKQPGQERSPFADAPEIRDLVAASLAAIGGQAGWVRMLGRRDYCECGQTSKLENLSVCVDCGRHWCWECSGTRCRGHEVVG
;
A
#
# COMPACT_ATOMS: atom_id res chain seq x y z
N MET A 1 11.67 39.33 -13.29
CA MET A 1 11.06 38.00 -13.17
C MET A 1 12.18 36.99 -12.94
N HIS A 2 12.47 36.64 -11.69
CA HIS A 2 13.39 35.55 -11.36
C HIS A 2 12.59 34.49 -10.61
N ALA A 3 12.35 33.36 -11.27
CA ALA A 3 11.78 32.19 -10.63
C ALA A 3 12.87 31.57 -9.75
N ARG A 4 12.64 31.56 -8.44
CA ARG A 4 13.42 30.77 -7.49
C ARG A 4 13.03 29.31 -7.67
N ASN A 5 13.99 28.49 -8.05
CA ASN A 5 13.91 27.03 -7.99
C ASN A 5 13.82 26.62 -6.52
N SER A 6 12.63 26.20 -6.08
CA SER A 6 12.45 25.54 -4.77
C SER A 6 12.57 24.03 -4.97
N PHE A 7 13.79 23.53 -5.05
CA PHE A 7 14.12 22.09 -5.09
C PHE A 7 14.84 21.62 -3.82
N GLU A 8 14.82 22.40 -2.73
CA GLU A 8 15.67 22.16 -1.56
C GLU A 8 15.00 21.50 -0.35
N ASP A 9 13.74 21.06 -0.42
CA ASP A 9 13.06 20.46 0.75
C ASP A 9 13.03 18.91 0.76
N ALA A 10 13.69 18.23 -0.18
CA ALA A 10 13.69 16.76 -0.24
C ALA A 10 14.75 16.08 0.66
N ALA A 11 15.56 16.84 1.39
CA ALA A 11 16.81 16.34 1.99
C ALA A 11 16.71 15.78 3.42
N ASN A 12 15.52 15.66 4.03
CA ASN A 12 15.40 15.24 5.43
C ASN A 12 14.27 14.22 5.71
N GLU A 13 13.93 13.39 4.73
CA GLU A 13 13.14 12.19 5.04
C GLU A 13 14.10 11.12 5.57
N PRO A 14 13.91 10.58 6.80
CA PRO A 14 14.71 9.47 7.28
C PRO A 14 14.54 8.32 6.27
N GLN A 15 15.64 8.01 5.57
CA GLN A 15 15.70 6.85 4.70
C GLN A 15 15.69 5.63 5.61
N HIS A 16 14.53 4.99 5.77
CA HIS A 16 14.52 3.63 6.29
C HIS A 16 15.26 2.78 5.26
N GLU A 17 16.46 2.31 5.63
CA GLU A 17 17.45 1.71 4.72
C GLU A 17 17.01 0.40 4.04
N HIS A 18 15.78 -0.06 4.31
CA HIS A 18 15.22 -1.26 3.71
C HIS A 18 13.75 -0.99 3.31
N PRO A 19 13.46 -0.60 2.04
CA PRO A 19 12.10 -0.71 1.54
C PRO A 19 11.66 -2.14 1.79
N ASN A 20 10.54 -2.33 2.49
CA ASN A 20 10.17 -3.65 2.98
C ASN A 20 9.92 -4.59 1.78
N THR A 21 10.96 -5.37 1.45
CA THR A 21 11.04 -6.14 0.21
C THR A 21 10.02 -7.26 0.19
N ILE A 22 9.53 -7.71 1.36
CA ILE A 22 8.52 -8.75 1.47
C ILE A 22 7.22 -8.29 0.80
N VAL A 23 6.72 -7.10 1.14
CA VAL A 23 5.46 -6.58 0.57
C VAL A 23 5.61 -6.27 -0.92
N LEU A 24 6.80 -5.83 -1.35
CA LEU A 24 7.06 -5.40 -2.72
C LEU A 24 7.70 -6.49 -3.61
N ASP A 25 7.83 -7.73 -3.12
CA ASP A 25 8.31 -8.87 -3.92
C ASP A 25 7.21 -9.38 -4.86
N PHE A 26 6.99 -8.64 -5.94
CA PHE A 26 5.99 -8.99 -6.96
C PHE A 26 6.33 -10.27 -7.75
N ALA A 27 7.47 -10.92 -7.50
CA ALA A 27 7.71 -12.27 -8.00
C ALA A 27 6.90 -13.32 -7.21
N LYS A 28 6.39 -12.96 -6.02
CA LYS A 28 5.52 -13.80 -5.18
C LYS A 28 4.07 -13.33 -5.22
N ARG A 29 3.13 -14.27 -5.09
CA ARG A 29 1.72 -13.92 -4.94
C ARG A 29 1.49 -13.15 -3.64
N PHE A 30 0.53 -12.24 -3.65
CA PHE A 30 0.27 -11.43 -2.46
C PHE A 30 -0.06 -12.24 -1.19
N PRO A 31 -0.85 -13.34 -1.22
CA PRO A 31 -1.06 -14.18 -0.04
C PRO A 31 0.22 -14.78 0.54
N ASP A 32 1.17 -15.18 -0.32
CA ASP A 32 2.46 -15.73 0.12
C ASP A 32 3.31 -14.65 0.81
N ARG A 33 3.26 -13.42 0.29
CA ARG A 33 3.90 -12.27 0.92
C ARG A 33 3.29 -11.93 2.28
N LEU A 34 1.97 -12.02 2.41
CA LEU A 34 1.29 -11.83 3.70
C LEU A 34 1.71 -12.88 4.72
N GLN A 35 1.80 -14.15 4.32
CA GLN A 35 2.30 -15.22 5.20
C GLN A 35 3.73 -14.92 5.68
N LEU A 36 4.64 -14.60 4.75
CA LEU A 36 6.02 -14.23 5.09
C LEU A 36 6.08 -13.03 6.03
N LEU A 37 5.24 -12.02 5.79
CA LEU A 37 5.17 -10.83 6.62
C LEU A 37 4.66 -11.14 8.03
N VAL A 38 3.67 -12.02 8.15
CA VAL A 38 3.14 -12.49 9.44
C VAL A 38 4.20 -13.28 10.21
N ASP A 39 4.88 -14.22 9.55
CA ASP A 39 5.92 -15.02 10.20
C ASP A 39 7.08 -14.15 10.65
N HIS A 40 7.52 -13.22 9.79
CA HIS A 40 8.58 -12.27 10.12
C HIS A 40 8.20 -11.36 11.30
N TRP A 41 6.95 -10.89 11.34
CA TRP A 41 6.45 -10.06 12.45
C TRP A 41 6.39 -10.83 13.77
N ARG A 42 6.06 -12.12 13.76
CA ARG A 42 6.06 -12.97 14.96
C ARG A 42 7.45 -13.12 15.54
N ASP A 43 8.45 -13.32 14.69
CA ASP A 43 9.83 -13.52 15.12
C ASP A 43 10.51 -12.22 15.57
N ALA A 44 10.19 -11.10 14.90
CA ALA A 44 10.80 -9.80 15.15
C ALA A 44 9.75 -8.67 15.21
N PRO A 45 8.91 -8.61 16.26
CA PRO A 45 7.94 -7.55 16.42
C PRO A 45 8.64 -6.20 16.57
N GLY A 46 8.29 -5.24 15.72
CA GLY A 46 8.93 -3.92 15.64
C GLY A 46 9.52 -3.59 14.28
N GLN A 47 9.66 -4.58 13.38
CA GLN A 47 9.99 -4.30 11.99
C GLN A 47 8.75 -3.83 11.23
N VAL A 48 8.74 -2.55 10.86
CA VAL A 48 7.60 -1.90 10.19
C VAL A 48 7.74 -1.91 8.66
N VAL A 49 6.62 -1.72 7.97
CA VAL A 49 6.62 -1.35 6.55
C VAL A 49 6.44 0.16 6.45
N ASP A 50 7.03 0.80 5.45
CA ASP A 50 6.91 2.23 5.23
C ASP A 50 6.62 2.54 3.75
N GLY A 51 6.51 3.83 3.45
CA GLY A 51 6.32 4.32 2.09
C GLY A 51 5.21 3.58 1.33
N TYR A 52 5.56 3.10 0.14
CA TYR A 52 4.62 2.41 -0.73
C TYR A 52 4.20 1.03 -0.22
N ALA A 53 5.09 0.31 0.47
CA ALA A 53 4.74 -0.97 1.08
C ALA A 53 3.63 -0.80 2.13
N PHE A 54 3.74 0.26 2.94
CA PHE A 54 2.68 0.61 3.88
C PHE A 54 1.37 0.99 3.17
N PHE A 55 1.41 1.83 2.13
CA PHE A 55 0.22 2.19 1.35
C PHE A 55 -0.53 0.94 0.84
N LEU A 56 0.20 0.02 0.20
CA LEU A 56 -0.37 -1.21 -0.33
C LEU A 56 -1.02 -2.06 0.76
N LEU A 57 -0.29 -2.31 1.85
CA LEU A 57 -0.76 -3.10 2.97
C LEU A 57 -1.98 -2.45 3.66
N TYR A 58 -1.96 -1.13 3.84
CA TYR A 58 -3.04 -0.37 4.46
C TYR A 58 -4.32 -0.42 3.63
N CYS A 59 -4.25 -0.16 2.32
CA CYS A 59 -5.42 -0.22 1.43
C CYS A 59 -6.00 -1.63 1.35
N TRP A 60 -5.15 -2.65 1.27
CA TRP A 60 -5.59 -4.04 1.32
C TRP A 60 -6.25 -4.39 2.66
N HIS A 61 -5.62 -4.05 3.78
CA HIS A 61 -6.19 -4.30 5.11
C HIS A 61 -7.52 -3.56 5.29
N GLY A 62 -7.64 -2.31 4.83
CA GLY A 62 -8.87 -1.53 4.87
C GLY A 62 -10.04 -2.19 4.12
N LYS A 63 -9.78 -2.77 2.94
CA LYS A 63 -10.79 -3.52 2.17
C LYS A 63 -11.19 -4.83 2.85
N HIS A 64 -10.24 -5.54 3.45
CA HIS A 64 -10.46 -6.89 4.00
C HIS A 64 -10.88 -6.92 5.48
N ARG A 65 -10.61 -5.89 6.28
CA ARG A 65 -10.85 -5.90 7.74
C ARG A 65 -12.32 -6.03 8.12
N ASP A 66 -13.24 -5.51 7.30
CA ASP A 66 -14.67 -5.48 7.59
C ASP A 66 -15.44 -6.29 6.54
N PRO A 67 -16.20 -7.32 6.93
CA PRO A 67 -16.95 -8.16 5.99
C PRO A 67 -17.89 -7.37 5.07
N ALA A 68 -18.56 -6.33 5.58
CA ALA A 68 -19.48 -5.53 4.77
C ALA A 68 -18.73 -4.71 3.70
N THR A 69 -17.59 -4.12 4.07
CA THR A 69 -16.68 -3.43 3.15
C THR A 69 -16.14 -4.38 2.10
N PHE A 70 -15.70 -5.58 2.50
CA PHE A 70 -15.22 -6.59 1.56
C PHE A 70 -16.31 -6.99 0.57
N GLU A 71 -17.51 -7.35 1.03
CA GLU A 71 -18.62 -7.75 0.17
C GLU A 71 -19.04 -6.66 -0.82
N ARG A 72 -18.97 -5.39 -0.42
CA ARG A 72 -19.27 -4.26 -1.29
C ARG A 72 -18.27 -4.08 -2.43
N TRP A 73 -17.00 -4.40 -2.20
CA TRP A 73 -15.90 -4.06 -3.11
C TRP A 73 -15.15 -5.27 -3.67
N LYS A 74 -15.58 -6.49 -3.36
CA LYS A 74 -14.98 -7.72 -3.89
C LYS A 74 -15.24 -7.85 -5.39
N GLN A 75 -14.29 -8.44 -6.09
CA GLN A 75 -14.47 -8.82 -7.48
C GLN A 75 -15.24 -10.17 -7.55
N PRO A 76 -15.94 -10.48 -8.66
CA PRO A 76 -16.56 -11.79 -8.84
C PRO A 76 -15.55 -12.92 -8.65
N GLY A 77 -15.88 -13.92 -7.82
CA GLY A 77 -14.99 -15.04 -7.49
C GLY A 77 -13.86 -14.70 -6.50
N GLN A 78 -13.81 -13.48 -5.97
CA GLN A 78 -12.84 -13.12 -4.94
C GLN A 78 -13.32 -13.57 -3.55
N GLU A 79 -12.45 -14.25 -2.82
CA GLU A 79 -12.65 -14.63 -1.43
C GLU A 79 -11.93 -13.67 -0.48
N ARG A 80 -12.46 -13.54 0.74
CA ARG A 80 -11.83 -12.73 1.79
C ARG A 80 -10.58 -13.47 2.25
N SER A 81 -9.47 -12.74 2.38
CA SER A 81 -8.21 -13.35 2.78
C SER A 81 -8.28 -13.90 4.20
N PRO A 82 -7.72 -15.09 4.49
CA PRO A 82 -7.63 -15.61 5.85
C PRO A 82 -6.75 -14.73 6.75
N PHE A 83 -5.84 -13.94 6.17
CA PHE A 83 -5.00 -12.99 6.92
C PHE A 83 -5.73 -11.71 7.32
N ALA A 84 -6.97 -11.50 6.86
CA ALA A 84 -7.75 -10.30 7.17
C ALA A 84 -7.97 -10.12 8.68
N ASP A 85 -8.12 -11.23 9.39
CA ASP A 85 -8.39 -11.28 10.83
C ASP A 85 -7.14 -11.62 11.66
N ALA A 86 -5.97 -11.77 11.03
CA ALA A 86 -4.72 -12.05 11.72
C ALA A 86 -4.31 -10.85 12.61
N PRO A 87 -4.13 -11.02 13.93
CA PRO A 87 -3.75 -9.93 14.82
C PRO A 87 -2.40 -9.31 14.41
N GLU A 88 -1.48 -10.10 13.86
CA GLU A 88 -0.16 -9.67 13.40
C GLU A 88 -0.27 -8.60 12.29
N ILE A 89 -1.19 -8.79 11.34
CA ILE A 89 -1.43 -7.81 10.28
C ILE A 89 -1.96 -6.50 10.86
N ARG A 90 -2.93 -6.58 11.78
CA ARG A 90 -3.50 -5.38 12.41
C ARG A 90 -2.43 -4.63 13.20
N ASP A 91 -1.64 -5.34 13.99
CA ASP A 91 -0.63 -4.75 14.86
C ASP A 91 0.52 -4.17 14.03
N LEU A 92 0.93 -4.84 12.94
CA LEU A 92 1.89 -4.31 11.97
C LEU A 92 1.39 -3.05 11.27
N VAL A 93 0.12 -3.02 10.83
CA VAL A 93 -0.48 -1.83 10.19
C VAL A 93 -0.52 -0.66 11.18
N ALA A 94 -0.88 -0.91 12.44
CA ALA A 94 -0.89 0.11 13.48
C ALA A 94 0.53 0.64 13.78
N ALA A 95 1.52 -0.25 13.90
CA ALA A 95 2.92 0.12 14.13
C ALA A 95 3.49 0.92 12.95
N SER A 96 3.18 0.50 11.72
CA SER A 96 3.61 1.18 10.49
C SER A 96 2.98 2.57 10.36
N LEU A 97 1.70 2.72 10.68
CA LEU A 97 1.02 4.01 10.72
C LEU A 97 1.68 4.94 11.75
N ALA A 98 1.98 4.44 12.94
CA ALA A 98 2.66 5.23 13.97
C ALA A 98 4.07 5.66 13.51
N ALA A 99 4.82 4.75 12.89
CA ALA A 99 6.18 5.00 12.41
C ALA A 99 6.26 6.11 11.35
N ILE A 100 5.28 6.21 10.46
CA ILE A 100 5.25 7.28 9.45
C ILE A 100 4.78 8.64 10.01
N GLY A 101 4.51 8.75 11.31
CA GLY A 101 4.00 9.98 11.94
C GLY A 101 2.47 10.01 12.09
N GLY A 102 1.84 8.84 12.15
CA GLY A 102 0.40 8.68 12.35
C GLY A 102 -0.42 9.25 11.19
N GLN A 103 -1.57 9.83 11.52
CA GLN A 103 -2.50 10.38 10.53
C GLN A 103 -1.87 11.50 9.68
N ALA A 104 -1.00 12.34 10.25
CA ALA A 104 -0.33 13.40 9.51
C ALA A 104 0.67 12.81 8.48
N GLY A 105 1.38 11.75 8.87
CA GLY A 105 2.21 10.94 8.00
C GLY A 105 1.43 10.34 6.84
N TRP A 106 0.29 9.72 7.14
CA TRP A 106 -0.60 9.14 6.15
C TRP A 106 -1.11 10.16 5.13
N VAL A 107 -1.59 11.32 5.59
CA VAL A 107 -2.03 12.41 4.70
C VAL A 107 -0.91 12.91 3.80
N ARG A 108 0.31 13.05 4.34
CA ARG A 108 1.49 13.43 3.55
C ARG A 108 1.81 12.38 2.48
N MET A 109 1.76 11.10 2.86
CA MET A 109 1.98 9.98 1.94
C MET A 109 0.94 9.99 0.82
N LEU A 110 -0.34 10.11 1.14
CA LEU A 110 -1.43 10.19 0.16
C LEU A 110 -1.29 11.37 -0.82
N GLY A 111 -0.66 12.46 -0.37
CA GLY A 111 -0.35 13.62 -1.20
C GLY A 111 0.79 13.41 -2.21
N ARG A 112 1.61 12.36 -2.05
CA ARG A 112 2.67 12.01 -3.01
C ARG A 112 2.06 11.63 -4.36
N ARG A 113 2.78 11.91 -5.43
CA ARG A 113 2.36 11.57 -6.79
C ARG A 113 3.08 10.34 -7.30
N ASP A 114 2.38 9.51 -8.04
CA ASP A 114 2.93 8.36 -8.76
C ASP A 114 2.29 8.26 -10.16
N TYR A 115 2.88 7.42 -11.01
CA TYR A 115 2.46 7.20 -12.39
C TYR A 115 1.34 6.16 -12.46
N CYS A 116 0.28 6.49 -13.20
CA CYS A 116 -0.70 5.54 -13.70
C CYS A 116 -0.15 4.81 -14.94
N GLU A 117 -0.70 3.63 -15.27
CA GLU A 117 -0.45 2.93 -16.54
C GLU A 117 -0.75 3.77 -17.80
N CYS A 118 -1.59 4.81 -17.71
CA CYS A 118 -1.81 5.75 -18.82
C CYS A 118 -0.68 6.79 -19.00
N GLY A 119 0.36 6.73 -18.17
CA GLY A 119 1.50 7.65 -18.17
C GLY A 119 1.27 8.98 -17.46
N GLN A 120 0.04 9.26 -17.00
CA GLN A 120 -0.26 10.46 -16.22
C GLN A 120 0.14 10.28 -14.76
N THR A 121 0.57 11.38 -14.13
CA THR A 121 0.81 11.39 -12.68
C THR A 121 -0.46 11.76 -11.93
N SER A 122 -0.73 11.09 -10.82
CA SER A 122 -1.81 11.41 -9.90
C SER A 122 -1.33 11.27 -8.47
N LYS A 123 -2.00 11.93 -7.52
CA LYS A 123 -1.74 11.67 -6.11
C LYS A 123 -2.08 10.22 -5.75
N LEU A 124 -1.39 9.64 -4.79
CA LEU A 124 -1.64 8.26 -4.32
C LEU A 124 -3.09 8.06 -3.86
N GLU A 125 -3.73 9.07 -3.24
CA GLU A 125 -5.17 9.01 -2.88
C GLU A 125 -6.11 8.82 -4.08
N ASN A 126 -5.64 9.08 -5.30
CA ASN A 126 -6.41 8.96 -6.54
C ASN A 126 -5.95 7.79 -7.42
N LEU A 127 -5.10 6.91 -6.88
CA LEU A 127 -4.57 5.74 -7.57
C LEU A 127 -5.05 4.46 -6.87
N SER A 128 -5.45 3.48 -7.68
CA SER A 128 -5.57 2.10 -7.22
C SER A 128 -4.36 1.30 -7.66
N VAL A 129 -3.94 0.35 -6.85
CA VAL A 129 -2.78 -0.52 -7.04
C VAL A 129 -3.19 -1.98 -7.14
N CYS A 130 -2.57 -2.74 -8.05
CA CYS A 130 -2.69 -4.20 -8.09
C CYS A 130 -1.75 -4.82 -7.06
N VAL A 131 -2.30 -5.60 -6.14
CA VAL A 131 -1.50 -6.21 -5.07
C VAL A 131 -0.45 -7.19 -5.59
N ASP A 132 -0.68 -7.81 -6.75
CA ASP A 132 0.23 -8.80 -7.34
C ASP A 132 1.34 -8.21 -8.20
N CYS A 133 1.09 -7.13 -8.95
CA CYS A 133 2.09 -6.60 -9.91
C CYS A 133 2.53 -5.16 -9.63
N GLY A 134 1.97 -4.48 -8.63
CA GLY A 134 2.37 -3.11 -8.24
C GLY A 134 1.97 -2.01 -9.22
N ARG A 135 1.31 -2.34 -10.33
CA ARG A 135 0.84 -1.34 -11.30
C ARG A 135 -0.28 -0.48 -10.74
N HIS A 136 -0.37 0.75 -11.23
CA HIS A 136 -1.32 1.77 -10.77
C HIS A 136 -2.34 2.18 -11.83
N TRP A 137 -3.57 2.43 -11.40
CA TRP A 137 -4.64 2.97 -12.23
C TRP A 137 -5.26 4.18 -11.56
N CYS A 138 -5.31 5.30 -12.28
CA CYS A 138 -6.13 6.44 -11.88
C CYS A 138 -7.62 6.12 -12.07
N TRP A 139 -8.48 6.97 -11.51
CA TRP A 139 -9.94 6.83 -11.61
C TRP A 139 -10.44 6.73 -13.07
N GLU A 140 -9.80 7.42 -14.03
CA GLU A 140 -10.14 7.35 -15.45
C GLU A 140 -9.83 5.97 -16.06
N CYS A 141 -8.75 5.33 -15.59
CA CYS A 141 -8.33 3.99 -16.01
C CYS A 141 -8.90 2.88 -15.13
N SER A 142 -9.78 3.20 -14.19
CA SER A 142 -10.30 2.27 -13.19
C SER A 142 -11.16 1.14 -13.77
N GLY A 143 -11.60 1.24 -15.04
CA GLY A 143 -12.26 0.15 -15.78
C GLY A 143 -11.30 -0.85 -16.43
N THR A 144 -10.02 -0.49 -16.58
CA THR A 144 -8.95 -1.30 -17.21
C THR A 144 -8.03 -1.93 -16.17
N ARG A 145 -8.61 -2.53 -15.12
CA ARG A 145 -7.84 -3.16 -14.03
C ARG A 145 -7.09 -4.40 -14.51
N CYS A 146 -6.05 -4.75 -13.77
CA CYS A 146 -5.34 -6.02 -13.93
C CYS A 146 -6.33 -7.19 -13.86
N ARG A 147 -6.60 -7.84 -15.00
CA ARG A 147 -7.63 -8.89 -15.09
C ARG A 147 -7.25 -10.07 -14.20
N GLY A 148 -8.15 -10.45 -13.30
CA GLY A 148 -7.97 -11.58 -12.39
C GLY A 148 -7.11 -11.31 -11.16
N HIS A 149 -6.67 -10.06 -10.94
CA HIS A 149 -5.87 -9.68 -9.78
C HIS A 149 -6.61 -8.68 -8.89
N GLU A 150 -6.33 -8.77 -7.60
CA GLU A 150 -6.90 -7.84 -6.63
C GLU A 150 -6.29 -6.44 -6.79
N VAL A 151 -7.18 -5.44 -6.86
CA VAL A 151 -6.83 -4.02 -6.93
C VAL A 151 -7.44 -3.30 -5.72
N VAL A 152 -6.63 -2.50 -5.04
CA VAL A 152 -6.97 -1.76 -3.81
C VAL A 152 -6.53 -0.30 -3.95
N GLY A 153 -7.18 0.63 -3.25
CA GLY A 153 -6.92 2.07 -3.36
C GLY A 153 -8.12 2.88 -2.92
#